data_AF-A0A7I4YKM4-F1
#
_entry.id   AF-A0A7I4YKM4-F1
#
_cell.length_a   1.000
_cell.length_b   1.000
_cell.length_c   1.000
_cell.angle_alpha   90.00
_cell.angle_beta   90.00
_cell.angle_gamma   90.00
#
_symmetry.space_group_name_H-M   'P 1'
#
loop_
_entity.id
_entity.type
_entity.pdbx_description
1 polymer ?
#
loop_
_entity_poly.entity_id
_entity_poly.type
_entity_poly.pdbx_seq_one_letter_code
_entity_poly.pdbx_strand_id
1 'polypeptide(L)'
;MLIISLLCIIGVVSANTECIWAIGRLLCKRDQLRVMDAVVEVWDQDAAFIPTLNFLNPDDKAGFTIVDNVNGEFKIEGCAADYDPLGPLLPPNRPDFYFYIRHKCNSDKMEELYVFPSKSVFAPRTMDFFYKQPIILDRK
;
A
#
# COMPACT_ATOMS: atom_id res chain seq x y z
N MET A 1 -5.05 -33.47 -31.50
CA MET A 1 -3.91 -33.06 -30.64
C MET A 1 -3.60 -31.56 -30.73
N LEU A 2 -3.66 -30.92 -31.91
CA LEU A 2 -3.45 -29.47 -32.04
C LEU A 2 -4.50 -28.61 -31.29
N ILE A 3 -5.77 -29.04 -31.25
CA ILE A 3 -6.87 -28.28 -30.64
C ILE A 3 -6.76 -28.22 -29.10
N ILE A 4 -6.34 -29.32 -28.47
CA ILE A 4 -6.10 -29.36 -27.00
C ILE A 4 -4.88 -28.51 -26.65
N SER A 5 -3.83 -28.55 -27.48
CA SER A 5 -2.65 -27.70 -27.31
C SER A 5 -2.96 -26.20 -27.49
N LEU A 6 -3.95 -25.85 -28.31
CA LEU A 6 -4.39 -24.46 -28.52
C LEU A 6 -5.30 -23.96 -27.38
N LEU A 7 -6.12 -24.85 -26.79
CA LEU A 7 -6.94 -24.54 -25.61
C LEU A 7 -6.11 -24.32 -24.34
N CYS A 8 -4.92 -24.92 -24.23
CA CYS A 8 -4.00 -24.69 -23.10
C CYS A 8 -3.27 -23.33 -23.17
N ILE A 9 -3.27 -22.64 -24.32
CA ILE A 9 -2.54 -21.37 -24.51
C ILE A 9 -3.44 -20.16 -24.20
N ILE A 10 -4.75 -20.35 -24.03
CA ILE A 10 -5.69 -19.31 -23.60
C ILE A 10 -5.94 -19.45 -22.10
N GLY A 11 -4.86 -19.62 -21.32
CA GLY A 11 -4.87 -19.16 -19.95
C GLY A 11 -4.88 -17.65 -20.03
N VAL A 12 -6.05 -17.03 -19.89
CA VAL A 12 -6.16 -15.56 -19.85
C VAL A 12 -5.39 -15.11 -18.62
N VAL A 13 -4.13 -14.72 -18.81
CA VAL A 13 -3.34 -14.01 -17.81
C VAL A 13 -4.04 -12.67 -17.64
N SER A 14 -4.87 -12.60 -16.60
CA SER A 14 -5.56 -11.40 -16.18
C SER A 14 -4.79 -10.80 -15.01
N ALA A 15 -4.79 -9.47 -14.94
CA ALA A 15 -4.33 -8.75 -13.77
C ALA A 15 -5.37 -7.68 -13.44
N ASN A 16 -5.57 -7.43 -12.14
CA ASN A 16 -6.44 -6.37 -11.70
C ASN A 16 -5.61 -5.16 -11.28
N THR A 17 -5.73 -4.07 -12.02
CA THR A 17 -5.08 -2.81 -11.68
C THR A 17 -6.04 -1.93 -10.90
N GLU A 18 -5.61 -1.50 -9.72
CA GLU A 18 -6.35 -0.54 -8.90
C GLU A 18 -5.43 0.59 -8.47
N CYS A 19 -6.04 1.75 -8.27
CA CYS A 19 -5.34 2.93 -7.79
C CYS A 19 -5.90 3.36 -6.44
N ILE A 20 -5.04 3.96 -5.63
CA ILE A 20 -5.37 4.54 -4.33
C ILE A 20 -5.18 6.05 -4.39
N TRP A 21 -6.16 6.78 -3.88
CA TRP A 21 -6.03 8.18 -3.48
C TRP A 21 -6.18 8.24 -1.97
N ALA A 22 -5.10 8.53 -1.25
CA ALA A 22 -5.13 8.58 0.20
C ALA A 22 -4.73 9.96 0.72
N ILE A 23 -5.48 10.40 1.72
CA ILE A 23 -5.15 11.57 2.53
C ILE A 23 -5.06 11.15 3.98
N GLY A 24 -4.11 11.69 4.71
CA GLY A 24 -3.92 11.35 6.10
C GLY A 24 -3.15 12.39 6.88
N ARG A 25 -2.98 12.13 8.16
CA ARG A 25 -2.23 12.98 9.07
C ARG A 25 -1.34 12.15 9.98
N LEU A 26 -0.08 12.53 10.09
CA LEU A 26 0.86 12.02 11.09
C LEU A 26 0.80 12.86 12.37
N LEU A 27 0.82 12.19 13.52
CA LEU A 27 0.86 12.83 14.83
C LEU A 27 2.02 12.28 15.65
N CYS A 28 2.89 13.18 16.10
CA CYS A 28 3.93 12.92 17.09
C CYS A 28 3.58 13.68 18.37
N LYS A 29 3.07 13.01 19.41
CA LYS A 29 2.56 13.71 20.61
C LYS A 29 3.68 14.29 21.46
N ARG A 30 4.90 13.77 21.32
CA ARG A 30 6.10 14.27 22.00
C ARG A 30 6.52 15.64 21.48
N ASP A 31 6.61 15.77 20.16
CA ASP A 31 7.00 16.98 19.46
C ASP A 31 6.51 16.91 18.02
N GLN A 32 5.48 17.69 17.71
CA GLN A 32 4.83 17.65 16.41
C GLN A 32 5.73 18.15 15.28
N LEU A 33 6.78 18.95 15.55
CA LEU A 33 7.74 19.33 14.51
C LEU A 33 8.50 18.13 13.94
N ARG A 34 8.54 17.00 14.66
CA ARG A 34 9.24 15.78 14.23
C ARG A 34 8.48 14.96 13.21
N VAL A 35 7.30 15.42 12.77
CA VAL A 35 6.60 14.87 11.59
C VAL A 35 7.17 15.42 10.28
N MET A 36 7.87 16.55 10.32
CA MET A 36 8.51 17.13 9.15
C MET A 36 9.51 16.15 8.54
N ASP A 37 9.58 16.13 7.20
CA ASP A 37 10.44 15.24 6.42
C ASP A 37 10.18 13.74 6.62
N ALA A 38 9.11 13.36 7.32
CA ALA A 38 8.66 11.99 7.36
C ALA A 38 8.28 11.54 5.94
N VAL A 39 8.77 10.38 5.53
CA VAL A 39 8.45 9.79 4.23
C VAL A 39 7.28 8.85 4.44
N VAL A 40 6.20 9.08 3.70
CA VAL A 40 5.02 8.22 3.67
C VAL A 40 4.98 7.53 2.32
N GLU A 41 5.06 6.21 2.34
CA GLU A 41 5.02 5.38 1.15
C GLU A 41 3.76 4.53 1.17
N VAL A 42 3.18 4.28 0.00
CA VAL A 42 2.11 3.30 -0.17
C VAL A 42 2.66 2.14 -0.99
N TRP A 43 2.43 0.95 -0.47
CA TRP A 43 2.93 -0.32 -1.00
C TRP A 43 1.75 -1.25 -1.22
N ASP A 44 1.86 -2.10 -2.22
CA ASP A 44 0.96 -3.24 -2.44
C ASP A 44 1.55 -4.47 -1.76
N GLN A 45 0.74 -5.19 -1.01
CA GLN A 45 1.17 -6.41 -0.34
C GLN A 45 0.98 -7.61 -1.27
N ASP A 46 2.09 -8.13 -1.79
CA ASP A 46 2.07 -9.31 -2.64
C ASP A 46 2.09 -10.58 -1.80
N ALA A 47 0.95 -11.26 -1.70
CA ALA A 47 0.90 -12.60 -1.12
C ALA A 47 1.12 -13.65 -2.22
N ALA A 48 2.25 -14.37 -2.20
CA ALA A 48 2.37 -15.52 -3.08
C ALA A 48 1.36 -16.59 -2.67
N PHE A 49 0.71 -17.22 -3.66
CA PHE A 49 -0.24 -18.32 -3.46
C PHE A 49 0.36 -19.48 -2.63
N ILE A 50 1.68 -19.63 -2.70
CA ILE A 50 2.46 -20.54 -1.87
C ILE A 50 3.32 -19.68 -0.91
N PRO A 51 3.02 -19.66 0.40
CA PRO A 51 3.72 -18.82 1.37
C PRO A 51 5.25 -19.01 1.41
N THR A 52 5.74 -20.21 1.07
CA THR A 52 7.18 -20.52 1.01
C THR A 52 7.89 -19.90 -0.20
N LEU A 53 7.14 -19.30 -1.13
CA LEU A 53 7.65 -18.63 -2.33
C LEU A 53 7.41 -17.11 -2.31
N ASN A 54 7.00 -16.52 -1.18
CA ASN A 54 6.75 -15.07 -1.06
C ASN A 54 7.95 -14.21 -1.52
N PHE A 55 9.19 -14.70 -1.41
CA PHE A 55 10.37 -13.97 -1.90
C PHE A 55 10.42 -13.76 -3.42
N LEU A 56 9.62 -14.51 -4.19
CA LEU A 56 9.50 -14.37 -5.65
C LEU A 56 8.49 -13.30 -6.07
N ASN A 57 7.62 -12.86 -5.15
CA ASN A 57 6.65 -11.80 -5.38
C ASN A 57 6.79 -10.77 -4.25
N PRO A 58 7.85 -9.93 -4.30
CA PRO A 58 8.05 -8.91 -3.28
C PRO A 58 7.00 -7.81 -3.40
N ASP A 59 6.59 -7.24 -2.25
CA ASP A 59 5.70 -6.08 -2.20
C ASP A 59 6.17 -4.96 -3.14
N ASP A 60 5.22 -4.38 -3.87
CA ASP A 60 5.47 -3.34 -4.86
C ASP A 60 5.18 -1.93 -4.31
N LYS A 61 6.15 -1.02 -4.46
CA LYS A 61 5.94 0.38 -4.08
C LYS A 61 5.07 1.10 -5.12
N ALA A 62 3.84 1.43 -4.74
CA ALA A 62 2.88 2.11 -5.60
C ALA A 62 3.04 3.64 -5.63
N GLY A 63 3.54 4.26 -4.55
CA GLY A 63 3.73 5.70 -4.48
C GLY A 63 4.45 6.17 -3.22
N PHE A 64 4.82 7.45 -3.18
CA PHE A 64 5.34 8.08 -1.96
C PHE A 64 5.10 9.59 -1.94
N THR A 65 5.20 10.15 -0.74
CA THR A 65 5.19 11.58 -0.49
C THR A 65 6.07 11.90 0.72
N ILE A 66 6.38 13.19 0.91
CA ILE A 66 7.13 13.68 2.07
C ILE A 66 6.24 14.69 2.79
N VAL A 67 6.18 14.58 4.11
CA VAL A 67 5.43 15.53 4.94
C VAL A 67 6.19 16.85 5.01
N ASP A 68 5.56 17.91 4.51
CA ASP A 68 6.14 19.24 4.34
C ASP A 68 5.52 20.31 5.26
N ASN A 69 4.63 19.88 6.17
CA ASN A 69 3.88 20.76 7.04
C ASN A 69 3.80 20.20 8.47
N VAL A 70 3.80 21.11 9.45
CA VAL A 70 3.76 20.75 10.88
C VAL A 70 2.43 20.11 11.29
N ASN A 71 1.37 20.28 10.49
CA ASN A 71 0.12 19.59 10.75
C ASN A 71 0.24 18.09 10.48
N GLY A 72 1.31 17.63 9.82
CA GLY A 72 1.56 16.23 9.50
C GLY A 72 0.71 15.72 8.35
N GLU A 73 0.06 16.60 7.60
CA GLU A 73 -0.85 16.23 6.52
C GLU A 73 -0.08 15.67 5.34
N PHE A 74 -0.60 14.61 4.74
CA PHE A 74 -0.03 14.02 3.54
C PHE A 74 -1.13 13.66 2.54
N LYS A 75 -0.75 13.67 1.26
CA LYS A 75 -1.56 13.22 0.13
C LYS A 75 -0.69 12.32 -0.72
N ILE A 76 -1.22 11.18 -1.11
CA ILE A 76 -0.50 10.18 -1.87
C ILE A 76 -1.43 9.50 -2.86
N GLU A 77 -0.89 9.27 -4.04
CA GLU A 77 -1.55 8.59 -5.14
C GLU A 77 -0.60 7.51 -5.64
N GLY A 78 -1.15 6.37 -6.02
CA GLY A 78 -0.38 5.24 -6.53
C GLY A 78 -1.31 4.21 -7.14
N CYS A 79 -0.76 3.36 -8.00
CA CYS A 79 -1.48 2.22 -8.55
C CYS A 79 -0.60 0.98 -8.45
N ALA A 80 -1.24 -0.17 -8.34
CA ALA A 80 -0.58 -1.46 -8.39
C ALA A 80 -1.46 -2.45 -9.15
N ALA A 81 -0.89 -3.59 -9.51
CA ALA A 81 -1.56 -4.57 -10.36
C ALA A 81 -1.26 -5.98 -9.89
N ASP A 82 -2.29 -6.65 -9.43
CA ASP A 82 -2.21 -8.02 -8.93
C ASP A 82 -2.56 -9.03 -10.02
N TYR A 83 -1.78 -10.10 -10.11
CA TYR A 83 -2.08 -11.21 -11.02
C TYR A 83 -3.30 -12.01 -10.55
N ASP A 84 -4.22 -12.33 -11.46
CA ASP A 84 -5.39 -13.19 -11.22
C ASP A 84 -5.07 -14.65 -11.59
N PRO A 85 -4.68 -15.52 -10.63
CA PRO A 85 -4.18 -16.85 -10.93
C PRO A 85 -5.18 -17.78 -11.62
N LEU A 86 -6.48 -17.56 -11.45
CA LEU A 86 -7.56 -18.33 -12.10
C LEU A 86 -8.47 -17.45 -12.97
N GLY A 87 -8.05 -16.23 -13.29
CA GLY A 87 -8.80 -15.28 -14.11
C GLY A 87 -10.26 -15.13 -13.65
N PRO A 88 -11.27 -15.24 -14.54
CA PRO A 88 -12.66 -14.98 -14.20
C PRO A 88 -13.33 -16.06 -13.31
N LEU A 89 -12.62 -17.14 -12.94
CA LEU A 89 -13.17 -18.21 -12.12
C LEU A 89 -13.16 -17.89 -10.61
N LEU A 90 -12.38 -16.90 -10.19
CA LEU A 90 -12.31 -16.40 -8.81
C LEU A 90 -12.64 -14.90 -8.77
N PRO A 91 -12.97 -14.36 -7.58
CA PRO A 91 -12.99 -12.91 -7.39
C PRO A 91 -11.64 -12.30 -7.83
N PRO A 92 -11.64 -11.09 -8.40
CA PRO A 92 -10.41 -10.42 -8.78
C PRO A 92 -9.47 -10.27 -7.59
N ASN A 93 -8.20 -10.59 -7.81
CA ASN A 93 -7.12 -10.32 -6.86
C ASN A 93 -6.80 -8.83 -6.99
N ARG A 94 -7.21 -8.02 -6.02
CA ARG A 94 -7.03 -6.56 -6.07
C ARG A 94 -5.92 -6.16 -5.09
N PRO A 95 -5.14 -5.11 -5.41
CA PRO A 95 -4.09 -4.60 -4.55
C PRO A 95 -4.48 -4.44 -3.08
N ASP A 96 -3.63 -4.97 -2.21
CA ASP A 96 -3.71 -4.89 -0.76
C ASP A 96 -2.78 -3.78 -0.24
N PHE A 97 -3.23 -2.54 -0.44
CA PHE A 97 -2.43 -1.36 -0.08
C PHE A 97 -2.19 -1.21 1.42
N TYR A 98 -0.94 -0.97 1.81
CA TYR A 98 -0.52 -0.56 3.14
C TYR A 98 0.42 0.65 3.10
N PHE A 99 0.61 1.30 4.26
CA PHE A 99 1.52 2.43 4.39
C PHE A 99 2.81 2.03 5.09
N TYR A 100 3.93 2.42 4.51
CA TYR A 100 5.26 2.32 5.12
C TYR A 100 5.78 3.72 5.40
N ILE A 101 6.02 4.02 6.68
CA ILE A 101 6.33 5.37 7.14
C ILE A 101 7.71 5.38 7.78
N ARG A 102 8.57 6.27 7.30
CA ARG A 102 9.90 6.52 7.87
C ARG A 102 9.91 7.88 8.55
N HIS A 103 10.22 7.91 9.84
CA HIS A 103 10.10 9.12 10.67
C HIS A 103 11.17 9.21 11.77
N LYS A 104 11.27 10.35 12.44
CA LYS A 104 12.21 10.60 13.55
C LYS A 104 11.50 11.07 14.82
N CYS A 105 10.31 10.54 15.10
CA CYS A 105 9.45 11.06 16.17
C CYS A 105 10.00 10.75 17.57
N ASN A 106 10.48 9.53 17.83
CA ASN A 106 10.94 9.16 19.18
C ASN A 106 12.42 9.47 19.43
N SER A 107 13.23 9.61 18.37
CA SER A 107 14.66 9.88 18.42
C SER A 107 15.18 10.46 17.10
N ASP A 108 16.44 10.91 17.05
CA ASP A 108 17.04 11.42 15.80
C ASP A 108 17.41 10.30 14.81
N LYS A 109 17.24 9.04 15.22
CA LYS A 109 17.39 7.87 14.36
C LYS A 109 16.12 7.68 13.54
N MET A 110 16.29 7.21 12.31
CA MET A 110 15.16 6.85 11.46
C MET A 110 14.45 5.62 12.05
N GLU A 111 13.14 5.74 12.22
CA GLU A 111 12.23 4.71 12.71
C GLU A 111 11.24 4.37 11.60
N GLU A 112 10.76 3.13 11.61
CA GLU A 112 9.91 2.56 10.56
C GLU A 112 8.59 2.11 11.17
N LEU A 113 7.48 2.43 10.51
CA LEU A 113 6.13 2.08 10.92
C LEU A 113 5.33 1.57 9.73
N TYR A 114 4.77 0.37 9.88
CA TYR A 114 3.86 -0.25 8.91
C TYR A 114 2.42 -0.06 9.38
N VAL A 115 1.55 0.42 8.50
CA VAL A 115 0.15 0.69 8.84
C VAL A 115 -0.77 0.08 7.80
N PHE A 116 -1.56 -0.89 8.23
CA PHE A 116 -2.49 -1.61 7.38
C PHE A 116 -3.90 -1.05 7.56
N PRO A 117 -4.55 -0.55 6.49
CA PRO A 117 -5.94 -0.10 6.57
C PRO A 117 -6.87 -1.29 6.82
N SER A 118 -7.88 -1.11 7.68
CA SER A 118 -8.89 -2.15 7.93
C SER A 118 -9.77 -2.47 6.71
N LYS A 119 -9.75 -1.59 5.70
CA LYS A 119 -10.52 -1.74 4.47
C LYS A 119 -9.84 -0.99 3.33
N SER A 120 -9.69 -1.65 2.18
CA SER A 120 -9.20 -1.04 0.95
C SER A 120 -10.23 -0.08 0.35
N VAL A 121 -9.77 1.10 -0.07
CA VAL A 121 -10.56 2.12 -0.74
C VAL A 121 -9.82 2.52 -2.01
N PHE A 122 -10.44 2.24 -3.15
CA PHE A 122 -9.86 2.48 -4.46
C PHE A 122 -10.45 3.73 -5.11
N ALA A 123 -9.65 4.38 -5.96
CA ALA A 123 -10.05 5.51 -6.78
C ALA A 123 -11.31 5.17 -7.61
N PRO A 124 -12.21 6.13 -7.86
CA PRO A 124 -12.09 7.57 -7.55
C PRO A 124 -12.48 7.94 -6.11
N ARG A 125 -12.70 6.96 -5.21
CA ARG A 125 -12.96 7.26 -3.79
C ARG A 125 -11.64 7.52 -3.07
N THR A 126 -11.64 8.53 -2.21
CA THR A 126 -10.48 8.86 -1.38
C THR A 126 -10.51 8.08 -0.06
N MET A 127 -9.39 7.45 0.28
CA MET A 127 -9.13 6.92 1.61
C MET A 127 -8.80 8.08 2.56
N ASP A 128 -9.76 8.48 3.40
CA ASP A 128 -9.64 9.65 4.29
C ASP A 128 -9.64 9.31 5.78
N PHE A 129 -9.66 8.02 6.14
CA PHE A 129 -9.81 7.64 7.54
C PHE A 129 -8.59 8.03 8.38
N PHE A 130 -7.38 8.01 7.82
CA PHE A 130 -6.17 8.48 8.48
C PHE A 130 -6.10 9.99 8.64
N TYR A 131 -6.97 10.74 7.96
CA TYR A 131 -7.11 12.18 8.18
C TYR A 131 -7.93 12.43 9.45
N LYS A 132 -9.04 11.70 9.59
CA LYS A 132 -9.94 11.77 10.77
C LYS A 132 -9.32 11.12 12.00
N GLN A 133 -8.55 10.05 11.82
CA GLN A 133 -7.86 9.29 12.86
C GLN A 133 -6.36 9.26 12.54
N PRO A 134 -5.58 10.25 13.02
CA PRO A 134 -4.18 10.39 12.69
C PRO A 134 -3.35 9.15 13.03
N ILE A 135 -2.35 8.89 12.20
CA ILE A 135 -1.34 7.86 12.46
C ILE A 135 -0.42 8.38 13.55
N ILE A 136 -0.35 7.64 14.66
CA ILE A 136 0.42 8.03 15.85
C ILE A 136 1.83 7.43 15.74
N LEU A 137 2.84 8.29 15.68
CA LEU A 137 4.24 7.91 15.44
C LEU A 137 5.01 7.54 16.72
N ASP A 138 4.55 7.96 17.89
CA ASP A 138 5.24 7.75 19.17
C ASP A 138 4.80 6.50 19.95
N ARG A 139 4.22 5.51 19.25
CA ARG A 139 3.88 4.23 19.85
C ARG A 139 5.16 3.43 20.10
N LYS A 140 5.43 3.11 21.37
CA LYS A 140 6.45 2.15 21.81
C LYS A 140 5.76 0.95 22.43
#